data_AF-A0A2E1RQ84-F1
#
_entry.id   AF-A0A2E1RQ84-F1
#
_cell.length_a   1.000
_cell.length_b   1.000
_cell.length_c   1.000
_cell.angle_alpha   90.00
_cell.angle_beta   90.00
_cell.angle_gamma   90.00
#
_symmetry.space_group_name_H-M   'P 1'
#
loop_
_entity.id
_entity.type
_entity.pdbx_description
1 polymer ?
#
loop_
_entity_poly.entity_id
_entity_poly.type
_entity_poly.pdbx_seq_one_letter_code
_entity_poly.pdbx_strand_id
1 'polypeptide(L)' 'MKKESKREKLAIVLIVIFLFALIMGPGPGSLFINPHGSEPKFWFGMPALYVWAVFWFLVEAGVILIAAKFIWKREDENG' A
#
# COMPACT_ATOMS: atom_id res chain seq x y z
N MET A 1 3.85 -14.32 25.75
CA MET A 1 4.96 -14.35 24.77
C MET A 1 4.55 -14.61 23.32
N LYS A 2 3.96 -15.76 22.93
CA LYS A 2 3.70 -16.06 21.49
C LYS A 2 2.78 -15.06 20.75
N LYS A 3 1.85 -14.41 21.45
CA LYS A 3 0.86 -13.48 20.87
C LYS A 3 1.44 -12.10 20.54
N GLU A 4 2.35 -11.62 21.39
CA GLU A 4 3.16 -10.40 21.17
C GLU A 4 4.01 -10.52 19.90
N SER A 5 4.78 -11.61 19.79
CA SER A 5 5.63 -11.87 18.62
C SER A 5 4.85 -11.96 17.29
N LYS A 6 3.60 -12.47 17.32
CA LYS A 6 2.76 -12.50 16.12
C LYS A 6 2.30 -11.11 15.67
N ARG A 7 2.05 -10.20 16.63
CA ARG A 7 1.63 -8.83 16.36
C ARG A 7 2.79 -7.99 15.82
N GLU A 8 3.97 -8.12 16.41
CA GLU A 8 5.19 -7.50 15.91
C GLU A 8 5.50 -7.93 14.48
N LYS A 9 5.42 -9.24 14.19
CA LYS A 9 5.54 -9.75 12.82
C LYS A 9 4.49 -9.16 11.88
N LEU A 10 3.24 -9.07 12.30
CA LEU A 10 2.17 -8.46 11.50
C LEU A 10 2.47 -6.99 11.23
N ALA A 11 2.92 -6.22 12.22
CA ALA A 11 3.28 -4.82 12.08
C ALA A 11 4.42 -4.64 11.06
N ILE A 12 5.49 -5.45 11.17
CA ILE A 12 6.61 -5.43 10.22
C ILE A 12 6.12 -5.74 8.80
N VAL A 13 5.30 -6.79 8.63
CA VAL A 13 4.73 -7.14 7.32
C VAL A 13 3.90 -6.00 6.73
N LEU A 14 3.04 -5.38 7.55
CA LEU A 14 2.22 -4.24 7.12
C LEU A 14 3.08 -3.03 6.71
N ILE A 15 4.13 -2.71 7.48
CA ILE A 15 5.08 -1.63 7.14
C ILE A 15 5.77 -1.93 5.81
N VAL A 16 6.27 -3.15 5.61
CA VAL A 16 6.93 -3.54 4.36
C VAL A 16 5.97 -3.42 3.17
N ILE A 17 4.73 -3.90 3.30
CA ILE A 17 3.71 -3.78 2.25
C ILE A 17 3.40 -2.30 1.95
N PHE A 18 3.25 -1.47 2.99
CA PHE A 18 2.97 -0.05 2.85
C PHE A 18 4.09 0.69 2.11
N LEU A 19 5.34 0.46 2.51
CA LEU A 19 6.50 1.07 1.85
C LEU A 19 6.63 0.61 0.39
N PHE A 20 6.35 -0.66 0.13
CA PHE A 20 6.31 -1.18 -1.23
C PHE A 20 5.21 -0.48 -2.06
N ALA A 21 4.00 -0.34 -1.49
CA ALA A 21 2.90 0.35 -2.14
C ALA A 21 3.22 1.82 -2.47
N LEU A 22 3.85 2.54 -1.54
CA LEU A 22 4.31 3.92 -1.76
C LEU A 22 5.28 4.05 -2.94
N ILE A 23 6.21 3.09 -3.07
CA ILE A 23 7.16 3.06 -4.18
C ILE A 23 6.44 2.72 -5.50
N MET A 24 5.48 1.80 -5.46
CA MET A 24 4.81 1.33 -6.66
C MET A 24 3.70 2.27 -7.17
N GLY A 25 3.01 2.99 -6.29
CA GLY A 25 1.88 3.85 -6.60
C GLY A 25 2.31 5.19 -7.23
N PRO A 26 2.52 6.26 -6.45
CA PRO A 26 2.96 7.56 -6.96
C PRO A 26 4.45 7.60 -7.35
N GLY A 27 5.25 6.64 -6.89
CA GLY A 27 6.69 6.58 -7.12
C GLY A 27 7.10 5.96 -8.47
N PRO A 28 8.29 5.34 -8.55
CA PRO A 28 8.84 4.80 -9.80
C PRO A 28 7.99 3.69 -10.43
N GLY A 29 7.10 3.02 -9.68
CA GLY A 29 6.23 1.99 -10.24
C GLY A 29 5.26 2.52 -11.31
N SER A 30 4.95 3.81 -11.28
CA SER A 30 4.15 4.46 -12.33
C SER A 30 4.83 4.39 -13.71
N LEU A 31 6.17 4.31 -13.76
CA LEU A 31 6.94 4.14 -15.00
C LEU A 31 6.73 2.76 -15.64
N PHE A 32 6.26 1.75 -14.90
CA PHE A 32 5.91 0.46 -15.49
C PHE A 32 4.63 0.53 -16.32
N ILE A 33 3.73 1.45 -15.97
CA ILE A 33 2.45 1.65 -16.69
C ILE A 33 2.57 2.78 -17.71
N ASN A 34 3.40 3.78 -17.44
CA ASN A 34 3.70 4.86 -18.36
C ASN A 34 5.20 5.16 -18.41
N PRO A 35 5.97 4.39 -19.20
CA PRO A 35 7.39 4.61 -19.36
C PRO A 35 7.70 6.01 -19.89
N HIS A 36 8.83 6.58 -19.47
CA HIS A 36 9.30 7.86 -20.03
C HIS A 36 9.51 7.74 -21.55
N GLY A 37 9.00 8.73 -22.29
CA GLY A 37 9.09 8.77 -23.76
C GLY A 37 8.04 7.93 -24.49
N SER A 38 7.07 7.37 -23.78
CA SER A 38 5.87 6.79 -24.41
C SER A 38 5.10 7.87 -25.16
N GLU A 39 4.60 7.54 -26.36
CA GLU A 39 3.62 8.40 -27.00
C GLU A 39 2.37 8.51 -26.12
N PRO A 40 1.74 9.70 -26.01
CA PRO A 40 0.57 9.90 -25.17
C PRO A 40 -0.61 9.07 -25.68
N LYS A 41 -0.80 7.87 -25.10
CA LYS A 41 -1.91 6.98 -25.40
C LYS A 41 -3.11 7.34 -24.54
N PHE A 42 -3.91 8.30 -25.00
CA PHE A 42 -5.05 8.83 -24.24
C PHE A 42 -6.06 7.74 -23.83
N TRP A 43 -6.35 6.79 -24.73
CA TRP A 43 -7.40 5.77 -24.50
C TRP A 43 -7.00 4.62 -23.58
N PHE A 44 -5.70 4.34 -23.40
CA PHE A 44 -5.23 3.20 -22.60
C PHE A 44 -4.17 3.57 -21.57
N GLY A 45 -3.29 4.53 -21.85
CA GLY A 45 -2.23 4.95 -20.94
C GLY A 45 -2.78 5.70 -19.73
N MET A 46 -3.55 6.77 -19.95
CA MET A 46 -4.13 7.55 -18.85
C MET A 46 -5.07 6.71 -17.97
N PRO A 47 -6.08 6.00 -18.51
CA PRO A 47 -6.93 5.14 -17.69
C PRO A 47 -6.16 4.07 -16.90
N ALA A 48 -5.19 3.41 -17.53
CA ALA A 48 -4.36 2.41 -16.84
C ALA A 48 -3.55 3.02 -15.69
N LEU A 49 -3.01 4.22 -15.87
CA LEU A 49 -2.32 4.95 -14.79
C LEU A 49 -3.23 5.25 -13.61
N TYR A 50 -4.47 5.69 -13.86
CA TYR A 50 -5.43 5.94 -12.80
C TYR A 50 -5.81 4.64 -12.08
N VAL A 51 -6.09 3.56 -12.80
CA VAL A 51 -6.38 2.25 -12.20
C VAL A 51 -5.20 1.77 -11.33
N TRP A 52 -3.98 1.95 -11.82
CA TRP A 52 -2.77 1.62 -11.08
C TRP A 52 -2.63 2.44 -9.80
N ALA A 53 -2.77 3.76 -9.88
CA ALA A 53 -2.70 4.65 -8.72
C ALA A 53 -3.78 4.32 -7.68
N VAL A 54 -5.03 4.13 -8.13
CA VAL A 54 -6.15 3.74 -7.25
C VAL A 54 -5.89 2.39 -6.59
N PHE A 55 -5.38 1.41 -7.35
CA PHE A 55 -5.04 0.10 -6.80
C PHE A 55 -4.04 0.21 -5.64
N TRP A 56 -2.93 0.94 -5.83
CA TRP A 56 -1.93 1.09 -4.77
C TRP A 56 -2.43 1.89 -3.57
N PHE A 57 -3.26 2.91 -3.81
CA PHE A 57 -3.91 3.65 -2.73
C PHE A 57 -4.86 2.75 -1.91
N LEU A 58 -5.58 1.82 -2.55
CA LEU A 58 -6.41 0.84 -1.85
C LEU A 58 -5.57 -0.14 -1.02
N VAL A 59 -4.38 -0.53 -1.49
CA VAL A 59 -3.44 -1.35 -0.72
C VAL A 59 -2.98 -0.61 0.54
N GLU A 60 -2.58 0.65 0.41
CA GLU A 60 -2.19 1.52 1.53
C GLU A 60 -3.33 1.70 2.53
N ALA A 61 -4.53 2.03 2.05
CA ALA A 61 -5.72 2.16 2.88
C ALA A 61 -6.05 0.84 3.59
N GLY A 62 -5.95 -0.30 2.90
CA GLY A 62 -6.13 -1.63 3.47
C GLY A 62 -5.15 -1.91 4.61
N VAL A 63 -3.86 -1.57 4.43
CA VAL A 63 -2.84 -1.70 5.48
C VAL A 63 -3.22 -0.86 6.71
N ILE A 64 -3.59 0.41 6.53
CA ILE A 64 -3.97 1.30 7.63
C ILE A 64 -5.19 0.75 8.37
N LEU A 65 -6.21 0.27 7.65
CA LEU A 65 -7.41 -0.31 8.25
C LEU A 65 -7.11 -1.58 9.05
N ILE A 66 -6.21 -2.43 8.57
CA ILE A 66 -5.78 -3.64 9.29
C ILE A 66 -4.98 -3.24 10.54
N ALA A 67 -4.04 -2.31 10.42
CA ALA A 67 -3.26 -1.81 11.57
C ALA A 67 -4.20 -1.22 12.64
N ALA A 68 -5.15 -0.38 12.24
CA ALA A 68 -6.13 0.21 13.16
C ALA A 68 -6.96 -0.85 13.90
N LYS A 69 -7.43 -1.89 13.20
CA LYS A 69 -8.29 -2.92 13.80
C LYS A 69 -7.55 -3.94 14.66
N PHE A 70 -6.32 -4.30 14.30
CA PHE A 70 -5.62 -5.45 14.90
C PHE A 70 -4.41 -5.08 15.75
N ILE A 71 -3.87 -3.87 15.57
CA ILE A 71 -2.74 -3.34 16.34
C ILE A 71 -3.25 -2.26 17.30
N TRP A 72 -3.75 -1.13 16.78
CA TRP A 72 -4.07 0.06 17.60
C TRP A 72 -5.28 -0.14 18.53
N LYS A 73 -6.42 -0.61 18.01
CA LYS A 73 -7.66 -0.77 18.81
C LYS A 73 -7.48 -1.63 20.07
N ARG A 74 -6.46 -2.48 20.13
CA ARG A 74 -6.20 -3.39 21.25
C ARG A 74 -5.06 -2.94 22.16
N GLU A 75 -4.29 -1.95 21.73
CA GLU A 75 -3.38 -1.19 22.57
C GLU A 75 -4.22 -0.30 23.51
N ASP A 76 -5.29 0.30 22.98
CA ASP A 76 -6.28 1.08 23.74
C ASP A 76 -7.10 0.25 24.76
N GLU A 77 -7.32 -1.05 24.51
CA GLU A 77 -8.04 -1.96 25.43
C GLU A 77 -7.16 -2.47 26.60
N ASN A 78 -5.84 -2.26 26.54
CA ASN A 78 -4.87 -2.72 27.55
C ASN A 78 -4.23 -1.57 28.35
N GLY A 79 -4.66 -0.32 28.14
CA GLY A 79 -4.40 0.81 29.05
C GLY A 79 -5.42 0.84 30.18
#